data_AF-A0A1G7ZR17-F1
#
_entry.id   AF-A0A1G7ZR17-F1
#
_cell.length_a   1.000
_cell.length_b   1.000
_cell.length_c   1.000
_cell.angle_alpha   90.00
_cell.angle_beta   90.00
_cell.angle_gamma   90.00
#
_symmetry.space_group_name_H-M   'P 1'
#
loop_
_entity.id
_entity.type
_entity.pdbx_description
1 polymer ?
#
loop_
_entity_poly.entity_id
_entity_poly.type
_entity_poly.pdbx_seq_one_letter_code
_entity_poly.pdbx_strand_id
1 'polypeptide(L)'
;MPSTYAADAIALPEAIKRYEGITLKEETVKLLLNPTGPEHIKLLRLMKAARETAQRAIDKKQGMATELDLSADLIVSQSQKVLKTEWDRVKSGE
;
A
#
# COMPACT_ATOMS: atom_id res chain seq x y z
N MET A 1 -8.07 29.70 21.92
CA MET A 1 -8.60 28.68 21.00
C MET A 1 -7.45 27.78 20.60
N PRO A 2 -7.33 26.54 21.09
CA PRO A 2 -6.31 25.62 20.61
C PRO A 2 -6.69 25.14 19.20
N SER A 3 -5.74 25.22 18.28
CA SER A 3 -5.85 24.83 16.89
C SER A 3 -6.25 23.35 16.75
N THR A 4 -7.34 23.08 16.02
CA THR A 4 -7.85 21.75 15.70
C THR A 4 -6.93 20.91 14.80
N TYR A 5 -5.82 21.48 14.31
CA TYR A 5 -4.85 20.78 13.46
C TYR A 5 -3.96 19.78 14.21
N ALA A 6 -3.98 19.75 15.54
CA ALA A 6 -3.16 18.83 16.33
C ALA A 6 -3.79 17.45 16.57
N ALA A 7 -5.10 17.28 16.30
CA ALA A 7 -5.83 16.07 16.66
C ALA A 7 -5.48 14.84 15.79
N ASP A 8 -4.95 15.05 14.58
CA ASP A 8 -4.66 13.97 13.61
C ASP A 8 -3.14 13.75 13.37
N ALA A 9 -2.28 14.43 14.14
CA ALA A 9 -0.84 14.26 14.01
C ALA A 9 -0.39 12.94 14.65
N ILE A 10 -0.23 11.90 13.83
CA ILE A 10 0.47 10.68 14.25
C ILE A 10 1.88 11.08 14.72
N ALA A 11 2.24 10.69 15.96
CA ALA A 11 3.59 10.91 16.47
C ALA A 11 4.61 10.23 15.54
N LEU A 12 5.73 10.91 15.25
CA LEU A 12 6.77 10.41 14.33
C LEU A 12 7.19 8.93 14.57
N PRO A 13 7.35 8.45 15.83
CA PRO A 13 7.65 7.04 16.08
C PRO A 13 6.57 6.06 15.60
N GLU A 14 5.30 6.44 15.76
CA GLU A 14 4.16 5.62 15.31
C GLU A 14 4.06 5.61 13.77
N ALA A 15 4.38 6.73 13.12
CA ALA A 15 4.45 6.79 11.65
C ALA A 15 5.55 5.89 11.09
N ILE A 16 6.74 5.87 11.71
CA ILE A 16 7.86 4.98 11.33
C ILE A 16 7.46 3.51 11.50
N LYS A 17 6.87 3.15 12.63
CA LYS A 17 6.41 1.76 12.88
C LYS A 17 5.39 1.30 11.83
N ARG A 18 4.44 2.16 11.46
CA ARG A 18 3.47 1.85 10.40
C ARG A 18 4.14 1.70 9.03
N TYR A 19 5.15 2.51 8.73
CA TYR A 19 5.93 2.40 7.51
C TYR A 19 6.72 1.08 7.41
N GLU A 20 7.34 0.65 8.50
CA GLU A 20 7.98 -0.68 8.59
C GLU A 20 6.95 -1.80 8.33
N GLY A 21 5.76 -1.68 8.91
CA GLY A 21 4.66 -2.62 8.69
C GLY A 21 4.22 -2.71 7.23
N ILE A 22 4.15 -1.58 6.52
CA ILE A 22 3.84 -1.55 5.07
C ILE A 22 4.95 -2.24 4.28
N THR A 23 6.23 -1.95 4.61
CA THR A 23 7.38 -2.55 3.93
C THR A 23 7.39 -4.06 4.04
N LEU A 24 7.16 -4.62 5.24
CA LEU A 24 7.09 -6.06 5.44
C LEU A 24 5.94 -6.71 4.66
N LYS A 25 4.77 -6.06 4.62
CA LYS A 25 3.62 -6.54 3.84
C LYS A 25 3.90 -6.52 2.34
N GLU A 26 4.56 -5.48 1.83
CA GLU A 26 4.97 -5.40 0.43
C GLU A 26 5.89 -6.57 0.05
N GLU A 27 6.93 -6.85 0.84
CA GLU A 27 7.84 -7.97 0.58
C GLU A 27 7.14 -9.32 0.67
N THR A 28 6.22 -9.49 1.63
CA THR A 28 5.42 -10.72 1.74
C THR A 28 4.56 -10.92 0.49
N VAL A 29 3.87 -9.88 0.03
CA VAL A 29 3.03 -9.95 -1.18
C VAL A 29 3.89 -10.19 -2.42
N LYS A 30 5.07 -9.58 -2.55
CA LYS A 30 6.01 -9.83 -3.66
C LYS A 30 6.36 -11.30 -3.81
N LEU A 31 6.57 -12.02 -2.71
CA LEU A 31 6.89 -13.46 -2.73
C LEU A 31 5.72 -14.33 -3.22
N LEU A 32 4.48 -13.84 -3.12
CA LEU A 32 3.27 -14.58 -3.47
C LEU A 32 2.75 -14.24 -4.87
N LEU A 33 3.16 -13.12 -5.45
CA LEU A 33 2.66 -12.67 -6.74
C LEU A 33 3.48 -13.26 -7.90
N ASN A 34 2.79 -13.60 -8.99
CA ASN A 34 3.44 -13.93 -10.25
C ASN A 34 4.14 -12.69 -10.85
N PRO A 35 5.47 -12.70 -11.05
CA PRO A 35 6.22 -11.54 -11.52
C PRO A 35 5.98 -11.19 -12.99
N THR A 36 5.37 -12.07 -13.78
CA THR A 36 5.10 -11.83 -15.22
C THR A 36 3.65 -11.43 -15.50
N GLY A 37 2.75 -11.60 -14.51
CA GLY A 37 1.33 -11.27 -14.65
C GLY A 37 1.09 -9.76 -14.68
N PRO A 38 0.39 -9.19 -15.67
CA PRO A 38 0.19 -7.74 -15.78
C PRO A 38 -0.56 -7.17 -14.57
N GLU A 39 -1.58 -7.86 -14.07
CA GLU A 39 -2.34 -7.44 -12.89
C GLU A 39 -1.50 -7.49 -11.60
N HIS A 40 -0.57 -8.45 -11.51
CA HIS A 40 0.36 -8.60 -10.38
C HIS A 40 1.43 -7.50 -10.40
N ILE A 41 2.04 -7.24 -11.56
CA ILE A 41 3.00 -6.16 -11.74
C ILE A 41 2.37 -4.82 -11.38
N LYS A 42 1.11 -4.61 -11.78
CA LYS A 42 0.37 -3.39 -11.45
C LYS A 42 0.14 -3.26 -9.95
N LEU A 43 -0.25 -4.34 -9.27
CA LEU A 43 -0.38 -4.35 -7.81
C LEU A 43 0.94 -3.98 -7.12
N LEU A 44 2.06 -4.57 -7.55
CA LEU A 44 3.39 -4.26 -7.02
C LEU A 44 3.78 -2.80 -7.22
N ARG A 45 3.48 -2.21 -8.39
CA ARG A 45 3.74 -0.79 -8.65
C ARG A 45 2.94 0.12 -7.72
N LEU A 46 1.67 -0.20 -7.47
CA LEU A 46 0.82 0.56 -6.55
C LEU A 46 1.33 0.50 -5.11
N MET A 47 1.70 -0.70 -4.63
CA MET A 47 2.26 -0.86 -3.29
C MET A 47 3.58 -0.09 -3.12
N LYS A 48 4.48 -0.16 -4.11
CA LYS A 48 5.73 0.59 -4.12
C LYS A 48 5.47 2.10 -4.07
N ALA A 49 4.54 2.61 -4.88
CA ALA A 49 4.18 4.03 -4.90
C ALA A 49 3.58 4.49 -3.55
N ALA A 50 2.74 3.68 -2.92
CA ALA A 50 2.19 3.96 -1.60
C ALA A 50 3.29 4.03 -0.52
N ARG A 51 4.24 3.08 -0.55
CA ARG A 51 5.41 3.10 0.35
C ARG A 51 6.25 4.36 0.15
N GLU A 52 6.55 4.73 -1.10
CA GLU A 52 7.30 5.96 -1.39
C GLU A 52 6.57 7.23 -0.92
N THR A 53 5.24 7.28 -1.04
CA THR A 53 4.43 8.38 -0.50
C THR A 53 4.52 8.43 1.02
N ALA A 54 4.41 7.28 1.71
CA ALA A 54 4.55 7.22 3.17
C ALA A 54 5.96 7.64 3.63
N GLN A 55 7.02 7.20 2.95
CA GLN A 55 8.39 7.63 3.25
C GLN A 55 8.53 9.14 3.09
N ARG A 56 8.03 9.72 1.98
CA ARG A 56 8.06 11.18 1.76
C ARG A 56 7.29 11.94 2.84
N ALA A 57 6.14 11.43 3.28
CA ALA A 57 5.36 12.02 4.36
C ALA A 57 6.15 12.06 5.67
N ILE A 58 6.87 10.99 5.99
CA ILE A 58 7.76 10.90 7.16
C ILE A 58 8.93 11.89 7.03
N ASP A 59 9.65 11.87 5.91
CA ASP A 59 10.84 12.70 5.68
C ASP A 59 10.51 14.20 5.78
N LYS A 60 9.35 14.59 5.23
CA LYS A 60 8.89 15.99 5.23
C LYS A 60 8.11 16.36 6.49
N LYS A 61 7.81 15.40 7.38
CA LYS A 61 6.92 15.56 8.54
C LYS A 61 5.56 16.16 8.14
N GLN A 62 5.03 15.69 7.02
CA GLN A 62 3.77 16.16 6.43
C GLN A 62 2.73 15.05 6.45
N GLY A 63 1.51 15.38 6.86
CA GLY A 63 0.37 14.47 6.70
C GLY A 63 -0.02 14.36 5.23
N MET A 64 -0.09 13.13 4.72
CA MET A 64 -0.55 12.81 3.36
C MET A 64 -1.71 11.80 3.41
N ALA A 65 -2.63 12.00 4.36
CA ALA A 65 -3.69 11.04 4.65
C ALA A 65 -4.54 10.75 3.40
N THR A 66 -4.99 11.80 2.70
CA THR A 66 -5.81 11.67 1.49
C THR A 66 -5.11 10.86 0.38
N GLU A 67 -3.83 11.12 0.12
CA GLU A 67 -3.07 10.41 -0.91
C GLU A 67 -2.82 8.95 -0.54
N LEU A 68 -2.61 8.68 0.75
CA LEU A 68 -2.44 7.32 1.27
C LEU A 68 -3.76 6.55 1.26
N ASP A 69 -4.89 7.20 1.57
CA ASP A 69 -6.22 6.59 1.48
C ASP A 69 -6.56 6.24 0.03
N LEU A 70 -6.32 7.16 -0.91
CA LEU A 70 -6.50 6.87 -2.34
C LEU A 70 -5.60 5.70 -2.80
N SER A 71 -4.36 5.66 -2.31
CA SER A 71 -3.45 4.56 -2.60
C SER A 71 -3.96 3.23 -2.05
N ALA A 72 -4.54 3.23 -0.85
CA ALA A 72 -5.14 2.04 -0.24
C ALA A 72 -6.32 1.52 -1.08
N ASP A 73 -7.23 2.41 -1.51
CA ASP A 73 -8.37 2.03 -2.35
C ASP A 73 -7.93 1.43 -3.69
N LEU A 74 -6.91 2.01 -4.33
CA LEU A 74 -6.35 1.50 -5.58
C LEU A 74 -5.68 0.13 -5.39
N ILE A 75 -4.94 -0.06 -4.29
CA ILE A 75 -4.32 -1.34 -3.95
C ILE A 75 -5.39 -2.40 -3.72
N VAL A 76 -6.43 -2.10 -2.94
CA VAL A 76 -7.55 -3.03 -2.69
C VAL A 76 -8.24 -3.39 -3.99
N SER A 77 -8.62 -2.40 -4.80
CA SER A 77 -9.27 -2.63 -6.10
C SER A 77 -8.43 -3.52 -7.02
N GLN A 78 -7.12 -3.26 -7.10
CA GLN A 78 -6.20 -4.07 -7.90
C GLN A 78 -5.99 -5.48 -7.33
N SER A 79 -5.95 -5.63 -6.01
CA SER A 79 -5.83 -6.95 -5.35
C SER A 79 -7.02 -7.85 -5.69
N GLN A 80 -8.24 -7.31 -5.77
CA GLN A 80 -9.42 -8.08 -6.15
C GLN A 80 -9.35 -8.61 -7.59
N LYS A 81 -8.72 -7.85 -8.50
CA LYS A 81 -8.47 -8.31 -9.88
C LYS A 81 -7.48 -9.45 -9.92
N VAL A 82 -6.37 -9.32 -9.19
CA VAL A 82 -5.38 -10.39 -9.05
C VAL A 82 -6.03 -11.65 -8.50
N LEU A 83 -6.79 -11.54 -7.39
CA LEU A 83 -7.48 -12.68 -6.80
C LEU A 83 -8.43 -13.37 -7.78
N LYS A 84 -9.16 -12.59 -8.59
CA LYS A 84 -10.05 -13.14 -9.62
C LYS A 84 -9.26 -13.87 -10.71
N THR A 85 -8.18 -13.28 -11.22
CA THR A 85 -7.32 -13.90 -12.24
C THR A 85 -6.73 -15.22 -11.73
N GLU A 86 -6.22 -15.23 -10.51
CA GLU A 86 -5.62 -16.43 -9.90
C GLU A 86 -6.68 -17.50 -9.61
N TRP A 87 -7.88 -17.09 -9.18
CA TRP A 87 -9.01 -18.00 -9.01
C TRP A 87 -9.40 -18.68 -10.33
N ASP A 88 -9.52 -17.91 -11.40
CA ASP A 88 -9.86 -18.42 -12.72
C ASP A 88 -8.78 -19.40 -13.22
N ARG A 89 -7.49 -19.09 -13.00
CA ARG A 89 -6.36 -19.97 -13.33
C ARG A 89 -6.44 -21.33 -12.61
N VAL A 90 -6.63 -21.30 -11.29
CA VAL A 90 -6.76 -22.52 -10.48
C VAL A 90 -7.98 -23.33 -10.93
N LYS A 91 -9.09 -22.66 -11.25
CA LYS A 91 -10.30 -23.32 -11.74
C LYS A 91 -10.09 -23.99 -13.11
N SER A 92 -9.24 -23.42 -13.98
CA SER A 92 -8.87 -24.04 -15.25
C SER A 92 -7.82 -25.14 -15.13
N GLY A 93 -7.26 -25.38 -13.94
CA GLY A 93 -6.26 -26.42 -13.70
C GLY A 93 -4.83 -26.03 -14.06
N GLU A 94 -4.56 -24.72 -14.16
CA GLU A 94 -3.22 -24.12 -14.26
C GLU A 94 -2.71 -23.67 -12.88
#